data_AF-A0A7I7NE80-F1
#
_entry.id   AF-A0A7I7NE80-F1
#
_cell.length_a   1.000
_cell.length_b   1.000
_cell.length_c   1.000
_cell.angle_alpha   90.00
_cell.angle_beta   90.00
_cell.angle_gamma   90.00
#
_symmetry.space_group_name_H-M   'P 1'
#
loop_
_entity.id
_entity.type
_entity.pdbx_description
1 polymer ?
#
loop_
_entity_poly.entity_id
_entity_poly.type
_entity_poly.pdbx_seq_one_letter_code
_entity_poly.pdbx_strand_id
1 'polypeptide(L)'
;MTAGPDNIFLSGSTRFLTVPTLSESLAGRIAILDLWPLSVAERAGVRPEIVTQLITNPQALLSIEAAPVRRHDYLQLAHTGGFPEVVQRPAGRARSRWFSDFCAR
;
A
#
# COMPACT_ATOMS: atom_id res chain seq x y z
N MET A 1 7.68 12.66 -11.45
CA MET A 1 7.36 12.25 -12.84
C MET A 1 6.26 13.19 -13.32
N THR A 2 6.60 14.23 -14.08
CA THR A 2 5.64 15.23 -14.56
C THR A 2 4.90 14.65 -15.77
N ALA A 3 3.59 14.49 -15.67
CA ALA A 3 2.75 14.03 -16.77
C ALA A 3 2.73 15.11 -17.86
N GLY A 4 3.49 14.90 -18.93
CA GLY A 4 3.36 15.65 -20.18
C GLY A 4 2.16 15.14 -20.99
N PRO A 5 1.67 15.92 -21.96
CA PRO A 5 0.46 15.64 -22.74
C PRO A 5 0.49 14.31 -23.52
N ASP A 6 1.66 13.69 -23.70
CA ASP A 6 1.85 12.45 -24.44
C ASP A 6 1.94 11.18 -23.55
N ASN A 7 1.81 11.33 -22.22
CA ASN A 7 1.92 10.22 -21.27
C ASN A 7 0.56 9.89 -20.65
N ILE A 8 0.03 8.71 -20.94
CA ILE A 8 -1.20 8.18 -20.35
C ILE A 8 -0.84 7.32 -19.14
N PHE A 9 -1.37 7.66 -17.96
CA PHE A 9 -1.24 6.83 -16.77
C PHE A 9 -2.50 5.97 -16.60
N LEU A 10 -2.33 4.66 -16.67
CA LEU A 10 -3.39 3.70 -16.39
C LEU A 10 -3.18 3.15 -14.98
N SER A 11 -4.16 3.37 -14.11
CA SER A 11 -4.21 2.81 -12.76
C SER A 11 -5.41 1.89 -12.62
N GLY A 12 -5.19 0.70 -12.07
CA GLY A 12 -6.24 -0.27 -11.79
C GLY A 12 -5.65 -1.56 -11.26
N SER A 13 -6.35 -2.21 -10.32
CA SER A 13 -5.93 -3.49 -9.72
C SER A 13 -6.17 -4.70 -10.65
N THR A 14 -6.43 -4.46 -11.93
CA THR A 14 -6.77 -5.49 -12.92
C THR A 14 -5.59 -5.71 -13.84
N ARG A 15 -5.21 -6.97 -14.08
CA ARG A 15 -4.12 -7.34 -15.00
C ARG A 15 -4.57 -7.07 -16.45
N PHE A 16 -4.45 -5.84 -16.91
CA PHE A 16 -4.87 -5.38 -18.26
C PHE A 16 -4.24 -6.18 -19.41
N LEU A 17 -3.08 -6.82 -19.17
CA LEU A 17 -2.43 -7.71 -20.12
C LEU A 17 -3.19 -9.01 -20.41
N THR A 18 -4.23 -9.36 -19.63
CA THR A 18 -5.07 -10.53 -19.93
C THR A 18 -6.03 -10.28 -21.10
N VAL A 19 -6.11 -9.05 -21.61
CA VAL A 19 -6.86 -8.72 -22.83
C VAL A 19 -5.91 -8.83 -24.03
N PRO A 20 -6.06 -9.84 -24.91
CA PRO A 20 -5.07 -10.15 -25.96
C PRO A 20 -4.78 -8.98 -26.91
N THR A 21 -5.81 -8.21 -27.27
CA THR A 21 -5.73 -7.08 -28.20
C THR A 21 -5.03 -5.85 -27.62
N LEU A 22 -5.06 -5.68 -26.29
CA LEU A 22 -4.35 -4.59 -25.60
C LEU A 22 -2.85 -4.89 -25.50
N SER A 23 -2.48 -6.16 -25.28
CA SER A 23 -1.07 -6.59 -25.19
C SER A 23 -0.27 -6.29 -26.47
N GLU A 24 -0.82 -6.52 -27.67
CA GLU A 24 -0.13 -6.22 -28.93
C GLU A 24 0.06 -4.70 -29.15
N SER A 25 -0.95 -3.89 -28.85
CA SER A 25 -0.87 -2.44 -29.03
C SER A 25 0.12 -1.78 -28.06
N LEU A 26 0.26 -2.35 -26.87
CA LEU A 26 1.03 -1.81 -25.74
C LEU A 26 2.45 -2.40 -25.61
N ALA A 27 2.80 -3.43 -26.38
CA ALA A 27 4.12 -4.05 -26.37
C ALA A 27 5.23 -3.01 -26.58
N GLY A 28 6.21 -2.98 -25.66
CA GLY A 28 7.34 -2.04 -25.70
C GLY A 28 7.01 -0.58 -25.37
N ARG A 29 5.74 -0.24 -25.11
CA ARG A 29 5.27 1.12 -24.79
C ARG A 29 4.66 1.24 -23.40
N ILE A 30 4.64 0.16 -22.63
CA ILE A 30 4.19 0.17 -21.23
C ILE A 30 5.33 -0.16 -20.28
N ALA A 31 5.30 0.48 -19.12
CA ALA A 31 6.01 0.05 -17.94
C ALA A 31 4.97 -0.40 -16.90
N ILE A 32 5.17 -1.57 -16.32
CA ILE A 32 4.36 -2.05 -15.21
C ILE A 32 5.09 -1.69 -13.93
N LEU A 33 4.38 -1.05 -13.00
CA LEU A 33 4.89 -0.72 -11.69
C LEU A 33 4.07 -1.47 -10.65
N ASP A 34 4.74 -2.29 -9.85
CA ASP A 34 4.12 -2.92 -8.68
C ASP A 34 3.96 -1.89 -7.57
N LEU A 35 2.72 -1.69 -7.13
CA LEU A 35 2.39 -0.80 -6.02
C LEU A 35 2.20 -1.61 -4.75
N TRP A 36 3.06 -1.35 -3.77
CA TRP A 36 2.95 -1.95 -2.45
C TRP A 36 1.92 -1.22 -1.59
N PRO A 37 1.29 -1.92 -0.61
CA PRO A 37 0.44 -1.28 0.38
C PRO A 37 1.20 -0.17 1.13
N LEU A 38 0.47 0.87 1.52
CA LEU A 38 1.03 1.92 2.38
C LEU A 38 1.36 1.34 3.76
N SER A 39 2.50 1.76 4.30
CA SER A 39 2.86 1.55 5.69
C SER A 39 1.91 2.32 6.63
N VAL A 40 1.91 1.96 7.92
CA VAL A 40 1.12 2.68 8.93
C VAL A 40 1.55 4.15 9.04
N ALA A 41 2.86 4.44 8.91
CA ALA A 41 3.38 5.79 8.93
C ALA A 41 2.85 6.62 7.75
N GLU A 42 2.91 6.08 6.53
CA GLU A 42 2.40 6.76 5.34
C GLU A 42 0.88 7.01 5.41
N ARG A 43 0.12 6.03 5.93
CA ARG A 43 -1.32 6.20 6.18
C ARG A 43 -1.62 7.32 7.18
N ALA A 44 -0.71 7.56 8.13
CA ALA A 44 -0.79 8.65 9.08
C ALA A 44 -0.23 9.98 8.54
N GLY A 45 0.26 10.02 7.29
CA GLY A 45 0.92 11.19 6.72
C GLY A 45 2.31 11.47 7.31
N VAL A 46 2.89 10.49 8.02
CA VAL A 46 4.20 10.59 8.66
C VAL A 46 5.24 9.93 7.76
N ARG A 47 6.39 10.60 7.58
CA ARG A 47 7.51 10.02 6.85
C ARG A 47 8.08 8.83 7.65
N PRO A 48 8.24 7.64 7.04
CA PRO A 48 8.84 6.51 7.73
C PRO A 48 10.34 6.73 7.91
N GLU A 49 10.77 6.99 9.14
CA GLU A 49 12.19 7.20 9.49
C GLU A 49 12.77 6.08 10.35
N ILE A 50 11.98 5.05 10.65
CA ILE A 50 12.34 3.96 11.59
C ILE A 50 13.68 3.30 11.24
N VAL A 51 13.92 2.99 9.96
CA VAL A 51 15.16 2.31 9.52
C VAL A 51 16.37 3.23 9.68
N THR A 52 16.23 4.49 9.27
CA THR A 52 17.29 5.50 9.43
C THR A 52 17.60 5.72 10.90
N GLN A 53 16.59 5.84 11.75
CA GLN A 53 16.77 6.02 13.20
C GLN A 53 17.41 4.78 13.85
N LEU A 54 17.03 3.56 13.45
CA LEU A 54 17.64 2.33 13.94
C LEU A 54 19.15 2.26 13.64
N ILE A 55 19.57 2.74 12.47
CA ILE A 55 20.97 2.71 12.04
C ILE A 55 21.77 3.87 12.65
N THR A 56 21.22 5.08 12.62
CA THR A 56 21.97 6.29 12.98
C THR A 56 21.90 6.61 14.47
N ASN A 57 20.79 6.30 15.15
CA ASN A 57 20.61 6.61 16.57
C ASN A 57 19.63 5.63 17.26
N PRO A 58 20.02 4.36 17.45
CA PRO A 58 19.15 3.35 18.07
C PRO A 58 18.78 3.67 19.52
N GLN A 59 19.61 4.41 20.25
CA GLN A 59 19.35 4.80 21.64
C GLN A 59 18.16 5.76 21.76
N ALA A 60 17.94 6.62 20.76
CA ALA A 60 16.76 7.48 20.72
C ALA A 60 15.47 6.66 20.68
N LEU A 61 15.45 5.52 19.98
CA LEU A 61 14.28 4.65 19.87
C LEU A 61 13.96 3.94 21.19
N LEU A 62 14.99 3.55 21.96
CA LEU A 62 14.83 2.92 23.27
C LEU A 62 14.30 3.90 24.34
N SER A 63 14.48 5.20 24.10
CA SER A 63 14.08 6.27 25.02
C SER A 63 12.67 6.81 24.73
N ILE A 64 11.97 6.26 23.72
CA ILE A 64 10.62 6.68 23.36
C ILE A 64 9.63 6.22 24.43
N GLU A 65 8.81 7.15 24.91
CA GLU A 65 7.71 6.82 25.80
C GLU A 65 6.67 5.97 25.06
N ALA A 66 6.22 4.89 25.72
CA ALA A 66 5.23 4.01 25.12
C ALA A 66 3.95 4.80 24.81
N ALA A 67 3.53 4.78 23.55
CA ALA A 67 2.27 5.38 23.16
C ALA A 67 1.11 4.70 23.92
N PRO A 68 0.02 5.40 24.25
CA PRO A 68 -1.12 4.87 25.01
C PRO A 68 -2.01 3.97 24.14
N VAL A 69 -1.40 3.01 23.46
CA VAL A 69 -2.00 2.14 22.45
C VAL A 69 -2.09 0.74 23.05
N ARG A 70 -3.27 0.13 22.98
CA ARG A 70 -3.52 -1.20 23.51
C ARG A 70 -3.14 -2.24 22.47
N ARG A 71 -2.91 -3.47 22.93
CA ARG A 71 -2.67 -4.64 22.05
C ARG A 71 -3.75 -4.78 20.97
N HIS A 72 -5.01 -4.51 21.30
CA HIS A 72 -6.12 -4.57 20.37
C HIS A 72 -5.97 -3.59 19.20
N ASP A 73 -5.45 -2.39 19.45
CA ASP A 73 -5.30 -1.36 18.43
C ASP A 73 -4.23 -1.76 17.40
N TYR A 74 -3.15 -2.40 17.84
CA TYR A 74 -2.15 -2.99 16.94
C TYR A 74 -2.74 -4.09 16.05
N LEU A 75 -3.55 -4.98 16.62
CA LEU A 75 -4.25 -6.00 15.85
C LEU A 75 -5.20 -5.38 14.83
N GLN A 76 -5.92 -4.33 15.21
CA GLN A 76 -6.81 -3.61 14.30
C GLN A 76 -6.03 -2.96 13.16
N LEU A 77 -4.87 -2.36 13.43
CA LEU A 77 -3.99 -1.78 12.41
C LEU A 77 -3.52 -2.86 11.43
N ALA A 78 -3.03 -3.99 11.93
CA ALA A 78 -2.59 -5.12 11.11
C ALA A 78 -3.72 -5.68 10.24
N HIS A 79 -4.91 -5.90 10.82
CA HIS A 79 -6.09 -6.40 10.10
C HIS A 79 -6.69 -5.40 9.11
N THR A 80 -6.41 -4.10 9.27
CA THR A 80 -6.85 -3.09 8.30
C THR A 80 -6.01 -3.12 7.04
N GLY A 81 -4.71 -3.48 7.14
CA GLY A 81 -3.78 -3.52 6.01
C GLY A 81 -3.37 -2.12 5.52
N GLY A 82 -2.74 -2.08 4.33
CA GLY A 82 -2.16 -0.86 3.76
C GLY A 82 -2.75 -0.40 2.43
N PHE A 83 -3.58 -1.23 1.79
CA PHE A 83 -4.16 -0.89 0.48
C PHE A 83 -5.26 0.17 0.65
N PRO A 84 -5.21 1.31 -0.08
CA PRO A 84 -6.20 2.37 0.05
C PRO A 84 -7.65 1.89 -0.09
N GLU A 85 -7.92 0.95 -0.99
CA GLU A 85 -9.24 0.37 -1.25
C GLU A 85 -9.78 -0.46 -0.09
N VAL A 86 -8.89 -0.98 0.76
CA VAL A 86 -9.23 -1.74 1.98
C VAL A 86 -9.44 -0.81 3.15
N VAL A 87 -8.56 0.19 3.28
CA VAL A 87 -8.58 1.17 4.36
C VAL A 87 -9.87 1.98 4.33
N GLN A 88 -10.39 2.29 3.13
CA GLN A 88 -11.66 3.02 2.95
C GLN A 88 -12.91 2.15 3.23
N ARG A 89 -12.78 0.83 3.37
CA ARG A 89 -13.93 -0.06 3.62
C ARG A 89 -14.24 -0.16 5.12
N PRO A 90 -15.53 -0.31 5.50
CA PRO A 90 -15.91 -0.65 6.86
C PRO A 90 -15.28 -1.97 7.34
N ALA A 91 -15.04 -2.08 8.65
CA ALA A 91 -14.56 -3.32 9.25
C ALA A 91 -15.59 -4.46 9.11
N GLY A 92 -15.10 -5.70 9.16
CA GLY A 92 -15.93 -6.90 9.05
C GLY A 92 -16.03 -7.43 7.61
N ARG A 93 -17.23 -7.89 7.22
CA ARG A 93 -17.44 -8.73 6.03
C ARG A 93 -16.95 -8.08 4.73
N ALA A 94 -17.17 -6.78 4.55
CA ALA A 94 -16.76 -6.06 3.34
C ALA A 94 -15.24 -6.08 3.14
N ARG A 95 -14.47 -5.93 4.23
CA ARG A 95 -13.01 -5.97 4.20
C ARG A 95 -12.48 -7.39 4.06
N SER A 96 -13.03 -8.35 4.80
CA SER A 96 -12.63 -9.75 4.71
C SER A 96 -12.84 -10.32 3.31
N ARG A 97 -13.96 -9.99 2.67
CA ARG A 97 -14.23 -10.40 1.29
C ARG A 97 -13.19 -9.83 0.31
N TRP A 98 -12.84 -8.56 0.46
CA TRP A 98 -11.80 -7.95 -0.39
C TRP A 98 -10.48 -8.69 -0.28
N PHE A 99 -10.03 -9.02 0.95
CA PHE A 99 -8.79 -9.77 1.13
C PHE A 99 -8.87 -11.18 0.56
N SER A 100 -10.02 -11.85 0.70
CA SER A 100 -10.26 -13.16 0.09
C SER A 100 -10.14 -13.10 -1.44
N ASP A 101 -10.76 -12.09 -2.06
CA ASP A 101 -10.71 -11.89 -3.51
C ASP A 101 -9.28 -11.54 -3.97
N PHE A 102 -8.54 -10.76 -3.17
CA PHE A 102 -7.15 -10.39 -3.44
C PHE A 102 -6.20 -11.60 -3.37
N CYS A 103 -6.31 -12.45 -2.34
CA CYS A 103 -5.47 -13.64 -2.20
C CYS A 103 -5.81 -14.76 -3.20
N ALA A 104 -7.01 -14.74 -3.79
CA ALA A 104 -7.43 -15.69 -4.80
C ALA A 104 -7.01 -15.31 -6.24
N ARG A 105 -6.40 -14.13 -6.42
CA ARG A 105 -5.80 -13.67 -7.69
C ARG A 105 -4.34 -14.10 -7.79
#